data_AF-A0A1A8X0V8-F1
#
_entry.id   AF-A0A1A8X0V8-F1
#
_cell.length_a   1.000
_cell.length_b   1.000
_cell.length_c   1.000
_cell.angle_alpha   90.00
_cell.angle_beta   90.00
_cell.angle_gamma   90.00
#
_symmetry.space_group_name_H-M   'P 1'
#
loop_
_entity.id
_entity.type
_entity.pdbx_description
1 polymer ?
#
loop_
_entity_poly.entity_id
_entity_poly.type
_entity_poly.pdbx_seq_one_letter_code
_entity_poly.pdbx_strand_id
1 'polypeptide(L)'
;MAQNKRKCKKLNLLKDQMFLTKKYVDMNDPIYDSEIEDENCFYSILNAEEIEYSQKVSEMKNKMFEDLNILSFEEFEKKCDLLIENFFAGSNFQEFIEDVKELNVKKYNDYLVLQLIKKSFDRDDECQINVSCLLNVLSITKLINAEQVQRAFEKILLSLDDMKLDCPLCYEIFLKYLRFSTLDNVIDKNYIFKLPTAFFDNLGIDNLNEQELRLFNAKENDTALNEEQAHEEMNNINMNHTQDSKLALEASGSNGSSSVGEKNGEHYDMYAQNLEDVEEKKRVKDEIWKDTLLWVLELNMKDVQKEKKEFKQKSRDFLVDFFNDGDMNEVIEFLNNTNSLFHYEFIRISIIESFSKNNICRKFISYLLDNLCETYFFKGDIIIAFVRIIGYIDDYEIDFPQAKEMICKFLLRCIYDDVLYPAFLSDIYTLHIGGVTGMMICNKTQQRINDKKKLNLNNINYIWDEDDTYEKMKLKRKINNTLLEYFYSYIDEEEFYLYVDEFLPLYHDLCNYVVKKMFVLNVDINNDLNLSFKLVDCLLKKNFISEKNIEGGVIEVLNSLKDIILDIPKYPEEFKKIVTHLLQMNYISQEIFEDASKEIETFNM
;
A
#
# COMPACT_ATOMS: atom_id res chain seq x y z
N MET A 1 56.50 -41.96 -25.43
CA MET A 1 57.32 -40.98 -24.70
C MET A 1 56.60 -39.64 -24.75
N ALA A 2 56.37 -39.03 -23.57
CA ALA A 2 56.26 -37.59 -23.27
C ALA A 2 55.57 -36.66 -24.30
N GLN A 3 54.62 -35.77 -23.98
CA GLN A 3 54.47 -34.99 -22.76
C GLN A 3 53.17 -34.14 -22.81
N ASN A 4 52.68 -33.85 -21.61
CA ASN A 4 51.63 -32.89 -21.22
C ASN A 4 51.54 -31.56 -22.01
N LYS A 5 50.31 -31.14 -22.33
CA LYS A 5 49.62 -30.02 -21.61
C LYS A 5 48.19 -29.83 -22.14
N ARG A 6 47.20 -30.17 -21.30
CA ARG A 6 45.83 -29.65 -21.38
C ARG A 6 45.88 -28.11 -21.28
N LYS A 7 45.30 -27.41 -22.26
CA LYS A 7 44.79 -26.04 -22.09
C LYS A 7 43.35 -26.00 -22.55
N CYS A 8 42.47 -25.77 -21.59
CA CYS A 8 41.05 -25.52 -21.72
C CYS A 8 40.78 -24.34 -22.68
N LYS A 9 39.87 -24.53 -23.62
CA LYS A 9 39.11 -23.45 -24.25
C LYS A 9 37.63 -23.71 -24.00
N LYS A 10 37.14 -23.33 -22.81
CA LYS A 10 35.73 -22.90 -22.67
C LYS A 10 35.70 -21.52 -23.32
N LEU A 11 35.33 -21.49 -24.60
CA LEU A 11 35.12 -20.26 -25.33
C LEU A 11 33.75 -19.71 -24.93
N ASN A 12 33.71 -18.42 -24.61
CA ASN A 12 32.59 -17.67 -24.07
C ASN A 12 31.32 -17.75 -24.93
N LEU A 13 30.34 -18.58 -24.55
CA LEU A 13 28.99 -18.52 -25.12
C LEU A 13 28.26 -17.19 -24.82
N LEU A 14 28.72 -16.42 -23.82
CA LEU A 14 28.16 -15.11 -23.48
C LEU A 14 28.54 -13.98 -24.46
N LYS A 15 29.64 -14.12 -25.21
CA LYS A 15 30.01 -13.10 -26.22
C LYS A 15 29.24 -13.27 -27.52
N ASP A 16 28.92 -14.50 -27.91
CA ASP A 16 28.20 -14.77 -29.16
C ASP A 16 26.67 -14.58 -29.00
N GLN A 17 26.14 -14.57 -27.77
CA GLN A 17 24.75 -14.18 -27.50
C GLN A 17 24.52 -12.65 -27.42
N MET A 18 25.56 -11.84 -27.22
CA MET A 18 25.46 -10.37 -27.27
C MET A 18 25.31 -9.80 -28.69
N PHE A 19 25.50 -10.61 -29.73
CA PHE A 19 25.41 -10.16 -31.13
C PHE A 19 24.10 -10.55 -31.84
N LEU A 20 23.08 -11.03 -31.11
CA LEU A 20 21.78 -11.43 -31.68
C LEU A 20 20.56 -10.60 -31.26
N THR A 21 20.76 -9.42 -30.64
CA THR A 21 19.64 -8.52 -30.26
C THR A 21 19.66 -7.15 -30.95
N LYS A 22 20.18 -7.07 -32.18
CA LYS A 22 19.75 -6.00 -33.10
C LYS A 22 18.70 -6.57 -34.05
N LYS A 23 17.43 -6.37 -33.72
CA LYS A 23 16.36 -6.41 -34.73
C LYS A 23 16.74 -5.37 -35.79
N TYR A 24 16.98 -5.81 -37.01
CA TYR A 24 16.97 -4.89 -38.15
C TYR A 24 15.53 -4.39 -38.29
N VAL A 25 15.32 -3.11 -38.03
CA VAL A 25 14.04 -2.43 -38.22
C VAL A 25 13.86 -2.21 -39.71
N ASP A 26 12.72 -2.63 -40.26
CA ASP A 26 12.37 -2.39 -41.66
C ASP A 26 12.03 -0.90 -41.82
N MET A 27 12.95 -0.15 -42.43
CA MET A 27 12.84 1.30 -42.62
C MET A 27 11.72 1.72 -43.60
N ASN A 28 10.97 0.76 -44.15
CA ASN A 28 9.85 1.00 -45.06
C ASN A 28 8.47 0.68 -44.43
N ASP A 29 8.36 0.53 -43.11
CA ASP A 29 7.07 0.37 -42.44
C ASP A 29 6.32 1.71 -42.38
N PRO A 30 5.19 1.88 -43.10
CA PRO A 30 4.44 3.13 -43.15
C PRO A 30 3.70 3.50 -41.85
N ILE A 31 3.80 2.68 -40.79
CA ILE A 31 3.23 2.95 -39.46
C ILE A 31 4.33 3.33 -38.43
N TYR A 32 5.62 3.26 -38.81
CA TYR A 32 6.72 3.60 -37.92
C TYR A 32 6.99 5.10 -37.90
N ASP A 33 6.54 5.77 -36.83
CA ASP A 33 6.87 7.16 -36.52
C ASP A 33 8.06 7.20 -35.55
N SER A 34 9.17 7.80 -35.97
CA SER A 34 10.42 7.83 -35.22
C SER A 34 10.46 8.88 -34.09
N GLU A 35 9.35 9.57 -33.82
CA GLU A 35 9.29 10.68 -32.83
C GLU A 35 8.57 10.34 -31.51
N ILE A 36 8.21 9.08 -31.26
CA ILE A 36 7.62 8.65 -29.98
C ILE A 36 8.58 7.71 -29.24
N GLU A 37 9.68 8.26 -28.74
CA GLU A 37 10.40 7.66 -27.62
C GLU A 37 9.98 8.37 -26.33
N ASP A 38 8.87 7.89 -25.75
CA ASP A 38 8.45 8.27 -24.41
C ASP A 38 9.52 7.86 -23.38
N GLU A 39 10.18 8.83 -22.75
CA GLU A 39 11.06 8.64 -21.57
C GLU A 39 10.30 8.16 -20.30
N ASN A 40 9.03 7.74 -20.44
CA ASN A 40 8.17 7.28 -19.34
C ASN A 40 7.55 5.89 -19.56
N CYS A 41 8.17 5.03 -20.37
CA CYS A 41 7.71 3.65 -20.53
C CYS A 41 8.21 2.73 -19.41
N PHE A 42 7.38 2.51 -18.39
CA PHE A 42 7.46 1.32 -17.54
C PHE A 42 6.89 0.12 -18.32
N TYR A 43 7.72 -0.57 -19.09
CA TYR A 43 7.37 -1.93 -19.51
C TYR A 43 7.72 -2.91 -18.39
N SER A 44 6.78 -3.78 -18.05
CA SER A 44 6.98 -4.94 -17.18
C SER A 44 7.81 -6.01 -17.90
N ILE A 45 9.06 -5.70 -18.20
CA ILE A 45 10.12 -6.65 -18.50
C ILE A 45 11.05 -6.57 -17.30
N LEU A 46 11.17 -7.65 -16.53
CA LEU A 46 12.10 -7.76 -15.39
C LEU A 46 13.49 -7.28 -15.85
N ASN A 47 13.82 -6.03 -15.52
CA ASN A 47 14.96 -5.36 -16.10
C ASN A 47 16.19 -5.74 -15.26
N ALA A 48 17.28 -6.16 -15.91
CA ALA A 48 18.50 -6.58 -15.21
C ALA A 48 19.06 -5.48 -14.28
N GLU A 49 18.77 -4.22 -14.63
CA GLU A 49 19.12 -3.03 -13.85
C GLU A 49 18.34 -2.92 -12.53
N GLU A 50 17.08 -3.36 -12.46
CA GLU A 50 16.28 -3.40 -11.23
C GLU A 50 16.77 -4.49 -10.27
N ILE A 51 17.20 -5.63 -10.81
CA ILE A 51 17.82 -6.71 -10.03
C ILE A 51 19.17 -6.24 -9.48
N GLU A 52 19.99 -5.60 -10.31
CA GLU A 52 21.30 -5.06 -9.90
C GLU A 52 21.14 -3.93 -8.85
N TYR A 53 20.10 -3.11 -9.00
CA TYR A 53 19.75 -2.07 -8.02
C TYR A 53 19.27 -2.66 -6.69
N SER A 54 18.38 -3.67 -6.71
CA SER A 54 17.94 -4.38 -5.51
C SER A 54 19.12 -5.03 -4.78
N GLN A 55 20.05 -5.65 -5.53
CA GLN A 55 21.27 -6.23 -5.01
C GLN A 55 22.19 -5.18 -4.37
N LYS A 56 22.42 -4.03 -5.03
CA LYS A 56 23.25 -2.93 -4.46
C LYS A 56 22.63 -2.32 -3.21
N VAL A 57 21.30 -2.18 -3.16
CA VAL A 57 20.59 -1.69 -1.97
C VAL A 57 20.68 -2.71 -0.82
N SER A 58 20.57 -4.01 -1.12
CA SER A 58 20.79 -5.08 -0.13
C SER A 58 22.23 -5.05 0.41
N GLU A 59 23.23 -4.92 -0.45
CA GLU A 59 24.64 -4.82 -0.05
C GLU A 59 24.94 -3.58 0.82
N MET A 60 24.32 -2.43 0.51
CA MET A 60 24.47 -1.22 1.34
C MET A 60 23.76 -1.34 2.69
N LYS A 61 22.57 -1.95 2.74
CA LYS A 61 21.88 -2.26 4.00
C LYS A 61 22.74 -3.20 4.84
N ASN A 62 23.25 -4.28 4.25
CA ASN A 62 24.08 -5.26 4.94
C ASN A 62 25.36 -4.61 5.52
N LYS A 63 26.04 -3.72 4.77
CA LYS A 63 27.18 -2.95 5.31
C LYS A 63 26.82 -2.03 6.48
N MET A 64 25.68 -1.35 6.44
CA MET A 64 25.22 -0.53 7.58
C MET A 64 24.89 -1.37 8.82
N PHE A 65 24.44 -2.61 8.67
CA PHE A 65 24.12 -3.50 9.79
C PHE A 65 25.34 -4.27 10.33
N GLU A 66 26.35 -4.54 9.49
CA GLU A 66 27.66 -5.03 9.93
C GLU A 66 28.32 -4.07 10.93
N ASP A 67 28.18 -2.76 10.72
CA ASP A 67 28.73 -1.73 11.61
C ASP A 67 28.00 -1.63 12.98
N LEU A 68 26.85 -2.30 13.15
CA LEU A 68 26.02 -2.25 14.36
C LEU A 68 25.86 -3.59 15.09
N ASN A 69 26.47 -4.69 14.63
CA ASN A 69 26.35 -6.02 15.24
C ASN A 69 24.88 -6.49 15.37
N ILE A 70 24.04 -6.12 14.39
CA ILE A 70 22.61 -6.47 14.32
C ILE A 70 22.47 -7.61 13.28
N LEU A 71 21.79 -8.70 13.64
CA LEU A 71 21.48 -9.81 12.73
C LEU A 71 20.85 -9.26 11.43
N SER A 72 21.35 -9.68 10.28
CA SER A 72 20.78 -9.28 8.99
C SER A 72 19.37 -9.87 8.83
N PHE A 73 18.54 -9.27 7.97
CA PHE A 73 17.18 -9.77 7.74
C PHE A 73 17.19 -11.19 7.14
N GLU A 74 18.08 -11.47 6.18
CA GLU A 74 18.22 -12.80 5.56
C GLU A 74 18.63 -13.88 6.57
N GLU A 75 19.48 -13.53 7.55
CA GLU A 75 19.84 -14.43 8.65
C GLU A 75 18.68 -14.61 9.63
N PHE A 76 17.91 -13.55 9.89
CA PHE A 76 16.70 -13.63 10.70
C PHE A 76 15.66 -14.55 10.06
N GLU A 77 15.41 -14.44 8.75
CA GLU A 77 14.46 -15.29 8.03
C GLU A 77 14.81 -16.78 8.19
N LYS A 78 16.08 -17.16 8.00
CA LYS A 78 16.53 -18.55 8.16
C LYS A 78 16.37 -19.07 9.58
N LYS A 79 16.72 -18.25 10.58
CA LYS A 79 16.55 -18.63 12.00
C LYS A 79 15.08 -18.70 12.39
N CYS A 80 14.27 -17.77 11.90
CA CYS A 80 12.83 -17.73 12.08
C CYS A 80 12.17 -19.00 11.54
N ASP A 81 12.54 -19.44 10.33
CA ASP A 81 12.03 -20.67 9.74
C ASP A 81 12.35 -21.90 10.60
N LEU A 82 13.58 -22.04 11.06
CA LEU A 82 14.00 -23.15 11.93
C LEU A 82 13.22 -23.16 13.24
N LEU A 83 13.04 -22.00 13.85
CA LEU A 83 12.34 -21.80 15.12
C LEU A 83 10.86 -22.22 15.00
N ILE A 84 10.20 -21.83 13.90
CA ILE A 84 8.81 -22.23 13.62
C ILE A 84 8.68 -23.74 13.37
N GLU A 85 9.57 -24.35 12.57
CA GLU A 85 9.51 -25.80 12.32
C GLU A 85 9.75 -26.62 13.60
N ASN A 86 10.68 -26.19 14.47
CA ASN A 86 10.90 -26.81 15.77
C ASN A 86 9.65 -26.70 16.67
N PHE A 87 8.98 -25.55 16.66
CA PHE A 87 7.72 -25.37 17.38
C PHE A 87 6.64 -26.31 16.89
N PHE A 88 6.46 -26.43 15.56
CA PHE A 88 5.44 -27.32 15.00
C PHE A 88 5.74 -28.80 15.26
N ALA A 89 7.01 -29.18 15.40
CA ALA A 89 7.38 -30.55 15.75
C ALA A 89 7.20 -30.88 17.23
N GLY A 90 7.46 -29.92 18.13
CA GLY A 90 7.52 -30.17 19.58
C GLY A 90 6.44 -29.50 20.44
N SER A 91 5.74 -28.49 19.93
CA SER A 91 4.81 -27.61 20.66
C SER A 91 5.37 -27.05 21.98
N ASN A 92 6.69 -26.84 22.04
CA ASN A 92 7.38 -26.36 23.24
C ASN A 92 7.38 -24.84 23.32
N PHE A 93 6.39 -24.27 24.03
CA PHE A 93 6.25 -22.82 24.22
C PHE A 93 7.46 -22.18 24.92
N GLN A 94 8.05 -22.87 25.91
CA GLN A 94 9.14 -22.29 26.70
C GLN A 94 10.42 -22.14 25.86
N GLU A 95 10.78 -23.18 25.12
CA GLU A 95 11.93 -23.18 24.20
C GLU A 95 11.76 -22.10 23.13
N PHE A 96 10.58 -22.00 22.52
CA PHE A 96 10.27 -20.93 21.55
C PHE A 96 10.52 -19.52 22.12
N ILE A 97 10.04 -19.27 23.35
CA ILE A 97 10.17 -17.97 24.02
C ILE A 97 11.64 -17.66 24.32
N GLU A 98 12.42 -18.66 24.72
CA GLU A 98 13.86 -18.52 24.97
C GLU A 98 14.62 -18.24 23.68
N ASP A 99 14.34 -18.97 22.62
CA ASP A 99 14.95 -18.77 21.30
C ASP A 99 14.65 -17.38 20.74
N VAL A 100 13.39 -16.92 20.82
CA VAL A 100 13.01 -15.56 20.37
C VAL A 100 13.72 -14.48 21.21
N LYS A 101 13.92 -14.70 22.51
CA LYS A 101 14.69 -13.78 23.37
C LYS A 101 16.16 -13.77 22.99
N GLU A 102 16.74 -14.92 22.66
CA GLU A 102 18.14 -15.05 22.23
C GLU A 102 18.38 -14.35 20.89
N LEU A 103 17.44 -14.44 19.94
CA LEU A 103 17.51 -13.70 18.68
C LEU A 103 17.64 -12.19 18.90
N ASN A 104 16.97 -11.64 19.93
CA ASN A 104 17.05 -10.24 20.35
C ASN A 104 16.83 -9.20 19.22
N VAL A 105 16.01 -9.53 18.21
CA VAL A 105 15.75 -8.66 17.05
C VAL A 105 14.26 -8.31 16.96
N LYS A 106 13.79 -7.46 17.88
CA LYS A 106 12.37 -7.08 17.97
C LYS A 106 11.79 -6.45 16.69
N LYS A 107 12.63 -5.79 15.89
CA LYS A 107 12.22 -5.11 14.64
C LYS A 107 11.63 -6.04 13.58
N TYR A 108 11.89 -7.35 13.64
CA TYR A 108 11.42 -8.32 12.65
C TYR A 108 10.34 -9.28 13.22
N ASN A 109 9.82 -8.99 14.41
CA ASN A 109 8.87 -9.89 15.06
C ASN A 109 7.49 -9.92 14.38
N ASP A 110 7.13 -8.90 13.60
CA ASP A 110 5.96 -8.96 12.72
C ASP A 110 6.14 -9.98 11.58
N TYR A 111 7.35 -10.12 11.04
CA TYR A 111 7.67 -11.19 10.09
C TYR A 111 7.58 -12.58 10.75
N LEU A 112 8.07 -12.73 11.99
CA LEU A 112 7.92 -13.97 12.76
C LEU A 112 6.44 -14.34 12.94
N VAL A 113 5.60 -13.39 13.36
CA VAL A 113 4.15 -13.60 13.54
C VAL A 113 3.49 -13.97 12.21
N LEU A 114 3.83 -13.25 11.13
CA LEU A 114 3.35 -13.55 9.78
C LEU A 114 3.65 -14.99 9.38
N GLN A 115 4.91 -15.42 9.51
CA GLN A 115 5.32 -16.78 9.11
C GLN A 115 4.71 -17.85 10.01
N LEU A 116 4.63 -17.62 11.31
CA LEU A 116 4.03 -18.55 12.26
C LEU A 116 2.57 -18.84 11.90
N ILE A 117 1.79 -17.79 11.60
CA ILE A 117 0.38 -17.95 11.21
C ILE A 117 0.30 -18.54 9.81
N LYS A 118 1.01 -17.99 8.83
CA LYS A 118 0.93 -18.44 7.43
C LYS A 118 1.27 -19.92 7.27
N LYS A 119 2.33 -20.40 7.91
CA LYS A 119 2.75 -21.82 7.83
C LYS A 119 1.84 -22.78 8.61
N SER A 120 0.98 -22.26 9.50
CA SER A 120 0.00 -23.08 10.21
C SER A 120 -1.24 -23.43 9.38
N PHE A 121 -1.49 -22.72 8.27
CA PHE A 121 -2.72 -22.91 7.47
C PHE A 121 -2.81 -24.31 6.84
N ASP A 122 -1.67 -24.91 6.53
CA ASP A 122 -1.57 -26.26 5.96
C ASP A 122 -1.36 -27.34 7.04
N ARG A 123 -1.46 -26.97 8.31
CA ARG A 123 -1.32 -27.86 9.47
C ARG A 123 -2.68 -28.20 10.08
N ASP A 124 -2.67 -29.16 10.98
CA ASP A 124 -3.85 -29.62 11.71
C ASP A 124 -4.37 -28.58 12.71
N ASP A 125 -5.63 -28.75 13.12
CA ASP A 125 -6.32 -27.79 13.99
C ASP A 125 -5.62 -27.62 15.36
N GLU A 126 -4.98 -28.68 15.88
CA GLU A 126 -4.19 -28.64 17.12
C GLU A 126 -3.00 -27.67 17.00
N CYS A 127 -2.26 -27.75 15.89
CA CYS A 127 -1.18 -26.81 15.59
C CYS A 127 -1.68 -25.37 15.49
N GLN A 128 -2.84 -25.14 14.85
CA GLN A 128 -3.43 -23.80 14.73
C GLN A 128 -3.86 -23.22 16.09
N ILE A 129 -4.40 -24.05 16.97
CA ILE A 129 -4.73 -23.67 18.36
C ILE A 129 -3.44 -23.35 19.13
N ASN A 130 -2.40 -24.18 19.01
CA ASN A 130 -1.11 -23.95 19.67
C ASN A 130 -0.47 -22.63 19.22
N VAL A 131 -0.57 -22.29 17.92
CA VAL A 131 -0.13 -20.98 17.41
C VAL A 131 -0.94 -19.84 18.02
N SER A 132 -2.27 -19.97 18.12
CA SER A 132 -3.12 -18.94 18.75
C SER A 132 -2.72 -18.73 20.22
N CYS A 133 -2.54 -19.80 20.98
CA CYS A 133 -2.03 -19.74 22.35
C CYS A 133 -0.63 -19.12 22.42
N LEU A 134 0.25 -19.44 21.48
CA LEU A 134 1.61 -18.91 21.44
C LEU A 134 1.59 -17.40 21.21
N LEU A 135 0.75 -16.88 20.32
CA LEU A 135 0.59 -15.44 20.10
C LEU A 135 0.17 -14.72 21.39
N ASN A 136 -0.75 -15.30 22.16
CA ASN A 136 -1.15 -14.77 23.46
C ASN A 136 0.03 -14.74 24.44
N VAL A 137 0.76 -15.86 24.57
CA VAL A 137 1.93 -15.94 25.47
C VAL A 137 3.04 -14.96 25.04
N LEU A 138 3.31 -14.81 23.74
CA LEU A 138 4.28 -13.84 23.22
C LEU A 138 3.86 -12.39 23.50
N SER A 139 2.55 -12.10 23.45
CA SER A 139 1.99 -10.79 23.79
C SER A 139 2.14 -10.49 25.29
N ILE A 140 1.75 -11.43 26.16
CA ILE A 140 1.89 -11.32 27.62
C ILE A 140 3.36 -11.14 28.03
N THR A 141 4.27 -11.87 27.39
CA THR A 141 5.73 -11.75 27.63
C THR A 141 6.36 -10.51 26.99
N LYS A 142 5.58 -9.69 26.29
CA LYS A 142 6.01 -8.46 25.60
C LYS A 142 7.13 -8.69 24.57
N LEU A 143 7.13 -9.89 23.96
CA LEU A 143 8.00 -10.23 22.85
C LEU A 143 7.43 -9.70 21.52
N ILE A 144 6.11 -9.68 21.40
CA ILE A 144 5.39 -9.05 20.29
C ILE A 144 4.48 -7.94 20.81
N ASN A 145 4.07 -7.03 19.94
CA ASN A 145 3.08 -5.99 20.24
C ASN A 145 1.88 -6.05 19.28
N ALA A 146 0.79 -5.37 19.65
CA ALA A 146 -0.45 -5.38 18.86
C ALA A 146 -0.25 -4.85 17.43
N GLU A 147 0.60 -3.85 17.24
CA GLU A 147 0.89 -3.28 15.92
C GLU A 147 1.60 -4.28 15.00
N GLN A 148 2.52 -5.08 15.54
CA GLN A 148 3.22 -6.15 14.81
C GLN A 148 2.26 -7.24 14.36
N VAL A 149 1.36 -7.66 15.26
CA VAL A 149 0.33 -8.66 14.92
C VAL A 149 -0.64 -8.09 13.87
N GLN A 150 -1.05 -6.83 14.01
CA GLN A 150 -1.92 -6.17 13.03
C GLN A 150 -1.26 -6.08 11.65
N ARG A 151 0.02 -5.72 11.55
CA ARG A 151 0.74 -5.70 10.27
C ARG A 151 0.87 -7.09 9.64
N ALA A 152 1.13 -8.11 10.45
CA ALA A 152 1.12 -9.49 9.99
C ALA A 152 -0.26 -9.90 9.46
N PHE A 153 -1.33 -9.52 10.16
CA PHE A 153 -2.72 -9.79 9.73
C PHE A 153 -3.07 -9.08 8.43
N GLU A 154 -2.70 -7.81 8.26
CA GLU A 154 -2.92 -7.09 7.00
C GLU A 154 -2.13 -7.74 5.84
N LYS A 155 -0.90 -8.22 6.08
CA LYS A 155 -0.15 -8.95 5.05
C LYS A 155 -0.79 -10.29 4.69
N ILE A 156 -1.31 -11.05 5.68
CA ILE A 156 -2.03 -12.30 5.42
C ILE A 156 -3.31 -12.01 4.64
N LEU A 157 -4.08 -11.00 5.06
CA LEU A 157 -5.31 -10.56 4.40
C LEU A 157 -5.10 -10.26 2.92
N LEU A 158 -4.03 -9.53 2.58
CA LEU A 158 -3.65 -9.21 1.19
C LEU A 158 -3.25 -10.45 0.36
N SER A 159 -2.95 -11.57 1.01
CA SER A 159 -2.52 -12.81 0.36
C SER A 159 -3.54 -13.94 0.48
N LEU A 160 -4.73 -13.70 1.06
CA LEU A 160 -5.75 -14.74 1.26
C LEU A 160 -6.27 -15.34 -0.04
N ASP A 161 -6.43 -14.53 -1.10
CA ASP A 161 -6.91 -15.02 -2.39
C ASP A 161 -5.91 -15.99 -3.04
N ASP A 162 -4.61 -15.68 -2.97
CA ASP A 162 -3.56 -16.61 -3.40
C ASP A 162 -3.53 -17.86 -2.53
N MET A 163 -3.60 -17.69 -1.21
CA MET A 163 -3.59 -18.80 -0.25
C MET A 163 -4.82 -19.70 -0.36
N LYS A 164 -5.95 -19.20 -0.85
CA LYS A 164 -7.18 -19.98 -1.08
C LYS A 164 -6.97 -21.10 -2.11
N LEU A 165 -6.01 -20.91 -3.03
CA LEU A 165 -5.67 -21.93 -4.04
C LEU A 165 -5.06 -23.18 -3.40
N ASP A 166 -4.25 -22.99 -2.36
CA ASP A 166 -3.57 -24.08 -1.64
C ASP A 166 -4.41 -24.58 -0.45
N CYS A 167 -5.07 -23.68 0.28
CA CYS A 167 -5.90 -23.96 1.44
C CYS A 167 -7.30 -23.32 1.30
N PRO A 168 -8.33 -24.07 0.86
CA PRO A 168 -9.67 -23.54 0.64
C PRO A 168 -10.34 -22.92 1.88
N LEU A 169 -9.92 -23.33 3.09
CA LEU A 169 -10.45 -22.84 4.37
C LEU A 169 -9.66 -21.65 4.94
N CYS A 170 -8.74 -21.05 4.17
CA CYS A 170 -7.87 -19.97 4.64
C CYS A 170 -8.63 -18.79 5.26
N TYR A 171 -9.80 -18.44 4.72
CA TYR A 171 -10.68 -17.39 5.25
C TYR A 171 -11.26 -17.74 6.63
N GLU A 172 -11.68 -19.00 6.83
CA GLU A 172 -12.20 -19.49 8.11
C GLU A 172 -11.10 -19.53 9.16
N ILE A 173 -9.93 -20.05 8.80
CA ILE A 173 -8.75 -20.15 9.67
C ILE A 173 -8.30 -18.74 10.09
N PHE A 174 -8.22 -17.80 9.15
CA PHE A 174 -7.88 -16.41 9.46
C PHE A 174 -8.90 -15.78 10.42
N LEU A 175 -10.20 -16.02 10.22
CA LEU A 175 -11.24 -15.49 11.10
C LEU A 175 -11.15 -16.10 12.52
N LYS A 176 -10.81 -17.38 12.65
CA LYS A 176 -10.55 -18.02 13.96
C LYS A 176 -9.37 -17.35 14.67
N TYR A 177 -8.24 -17.15 13.97
CA TYR A 177 -7.09 -16.41 14.51
C TYR A 177 -7.45 -15.00 14.95
N LEU A 178 -8.26 -14.30 14.16
CA LEU A 178 -8.74 -12.98 14.48
C LEU A 178 -9.60 -12.97 15.76
N ARG A 179 -10.53 -13.92 15.88
CA ARG A 179 -11.36 -14.08 17.08
C ARG A 179 -10.50 -14.32 18.32
N PHE A 180 -9.63 -15.34 18.28
CA PHE A 180 -8.80 -15.69 19.44
C PHE A 180 -7.88 -14.53 19.83
N SER A 181 -7.23 -13.89 18.86
CA SER A 181 -6.37 -12.73 19.12
C SER A 181 -7.14 -11.54 19.69
N THR A 182 -8.42 -11.40 19.36
CA THR A 182 -9.29 -10.38 19.96
C THR A 182 -9.68 -10.73 21.39
N LEU A 183 -10.08 -11.98 21.64
CA LEU A 183 -10.43 -12.46 22.99
C LEU A 183 -9.25 -12.37 23.95
N ASP A 184 -8.05 -12.69 23.45
CA ASP A 184 -6.80 -12.63 24.20
C ASP A 184 -6.23 -11.21 24.34
N ASN A 185 -6.91 -10.19 23.80
CA ASN A 185 -6.45 -8.79 23.75
C ASN A 185 -5.06 -8.62 23.11
N VAL A 186 -4.71 -9.50 22.18
CA VAL A 186 -3.47 -9.40 21.37
C VAL A 186 -3.61 -8.29 20.32
N ILE A 187 -4.81 -8.07 19.81
CA ILE A 187 -5.15 -7.02 18.84
C ILE A 187 -6.34 -6.18 19.32
N ASP A 188 -6.51 -5.00 18.72
CA ASP A 188 -7.66 -4.14 19.01
C ASP A 188 -8.98 -4.79 18.54
N LYS A 189 -9.98 -4.79 19.42
CA LYS A 189 -11.30 -5.37 19.16
C LYS A 189 -12.04 -4.76 17.96
N ASN A 190 -11.69 -3.54 17.56
CA ASN A 190 -12.32 -2.86 16.43
C ASN A 190 -11.66 -3.21 15.09
N TYR A 191 -10.54 -3.94 15.09
CA TYR A 191 -9.82 -4.30 13.87
C TYR A 191 -10.71 -5.11 12.89
N ILE A 192 -11.59 -5.97 13.40
CA ILE A 192 -12.55 -6.73 12.57
C ILE A 192 -13.43 -5.82 11.68
N PHE A 193 -13.84 -4.65 12.18
CA PHE A 193 -14.65 -3.70 11.41
C PHE A 193 -13.86 -3.05 10.27
N LYS A 194 -12.52 -3.06 10.36
CA LYS A 194 -11.64 -2.54 9.33
C LYS A 194 -11.42 -3.54 8.20
N LEU A 195 -11.77 -4.82 8.33
CA LEU A 195 -11.58 -5.81 7.26
C LEU A 195 -12.36 -5.47 5.98
N PRO A 196 -11.80 -5.75 4.78
CA PRO A 196 -12.47 -5.51 3.49
C PRO A 196 -13.83 -6.20 3.38
N THR A 197 -14.76 -5.59 2.64
CA THR A 197 -16.08 -6.19 2.38
C THR A 197 -15.97 -7.55 1.68
N ALA A 198 -15.04 -7.66 0.73
CA ALA A 198 -14.77 -8.88 -0.03
C ALA A 198 -14.37 -10.07 0.87
N PHE A 199 -13.77 -9.82 2.03
CA PHE A 199 -13.43 -10.87 2.99
C PHE A 199 -14.68 -11.59 3.51
N PHE A 200 -15.70 -10.81 3.87
CA PHE A 200 -16.96 -11.33 4.39
C PHE A 200 -17.90 -11.84 3.30
N ASP A 201 -17.83 -11.25 2.10
CA ASP A 201 -18.52 -11.77 0.91
C ASP A 201 -18.01 -13.19 0.58
N ASN A 202 -16.69 -13.44 0.68
CA ASN A 202 -16.09 -14.78 0.50
C ASN A 202 -16.50 -15.81 1.56
N LEU A 203 -16.75 -15.35 2.79
CA LEU A 203 -17.25 -16.18 3.88
C LEU A 203 -18.77 -16.45 3.80
N GLY A 204 -19.48 -15.78 2.89
CA GLY A 204 -20.92 -15.98 2.71
C GLY A 204 -21.75 -15.54 3.91
N ILE A 205 -21.32 -14.51 4.65
CA ILE A 205 -21.97 -14.07 5.90
C ILE A 205 -23.45 -13.75 5.71
N ASP A 206 -23.84 -13.21 4.56
CA ASP A 206 -25.24 -12.85 4.28
C ASP A 206 -26.20 -14.04 4.47
N ASN A 207 -25.71 -15.26 4.23
CA ASN A 207 -26.48 -16.50 4.35
C ASN A 207 -26.57 -17.05 5.79
N LEU A 208 -25.85 -16.48 6.75
CA LEU A 208 -25.84 -16.98 8.14
C LEU A 208 -27.18 -16.71 8.84
N ASN A 209 -27.81 -17.75 9.37
CA ASN A 209 -29.05 -17.63 10.15
C ASN A 209 -28.76 -17.88 11.64
N GLU A 210 -28.95 -16.85 12.48
CA GLU A 210 -28.69 -16.88 13.92
C GLU A 210 -29.55 -17.94 14.64
N GLN A 211 -30.78 -18.17 14.15
CA GLN A 211 -31.68 -19.17 14.72
C GLN A 211 -31.21 -20.60 14.43
N GLU A 212 -30.67 -20.86 13.23
CA GLU A 212 -30.17 -22.20 12.85
C GLU A 212 -28.89 -22.56 13.60
N LEU A 213 -27.99 -21.59 13.80
CA LEU A 213 -26.77 -21.76 14.60
C LEU A 213 -27.06 -22.02 16.08
N ARG A 214 -28.06 -21.33 16.66
CA ARG A 214 -28.45 -21.51 18.07
C ARG A 214 -29.29 -22.77 18.33
N LEU A 215 -30.11 -23.21 17.36
CA LEU A 215 -30.95 -24.41 17.51
C LEU A 215 -30.14 -25.72 17.51
N PHE A 216 -28.94 -25.75 16.92
CA PHE A 216 -28.05 -26.90 17.00
C PHE A 216 -27.53 -27.13 18.44
N ASN A 217 -27.21 -26.05 19.16
CA ASN A 217 -26.76 -26.12 20.57
C ASN A 217 -27.84 -26.67 21.53
N ALA A 218 -29.13 -26.47 21.22
CA ALA A 218 -30.22 -27.03 22.03
C ALA A 218 -30.35 -28.55 21.84
N LYS A 219 -30.11 -29.06 20.62
CA LYS A 219 -30.18 -30.50 20.33
C LYS A 219 -28.96 -31.26 20.84
N GLU A 220 -27.76 -30.69 20.77
CA GLU A 220 -26.52 -31.31 21.29
C GLU A 220 -26.52 -31.40 22.83
N ASN A 221 -27.04 -30.38 23.53
CA ASN A 221 -27.21 -30.40 24.99
C ASN A 221 -28.30 -31.40 25.45
N ASP A 222 -29.40 -31.55 24.70
CA ASP A 222 -30.43 -32.56 25.00
C ASP A 222 -29.95 -34.00 24.70
N THR A 223 -29.06 -34.21 23.72
CA THR A 223 -28.46 -35.54 23.48
C THR A 223 -27.42 -35.92 24.53
N ALA A 224 -26.61 -34.98 25.01
CA ALA A 224 -25.63 -35.22 26.09
C ALA A 224 -26.31 -35.57 27.44
N LEU A 225 -27.42 -34.91 27.76
CA LEU A 225 -28.23 -35.23 28.96
C LEU A 225 -28.93 -36.60 28.86
N ASN A 226 -29.27 -37.06 27.66
CA ASN A 226 -29.88 -38.37 27.44
C ASN A 226 -28.85 -39.52 27.45
N GLU A 227 -27.60 -39.27 27.03
CA GLU A 227 -26.51 -40.26 27.08
C GLU A 227 -25.95 -40.45 28.50
N GLU A 228 -25.85 -39.38 29.31
CA GLU A 228 -25.51 -39.51 30.75
C GLU A 228 -26.60 -40.27 31.54
N GLN A 229 -27.89 -40.06 31.22
CA GLN A 229 -28.98 -40.83 31.84
C GLN A 229 -29.02 -42.30 31.38
N ALA A 230 -28.64 -42.60 30.13
CA ALA A 230 -28.53 -43.97 29.64
C ALA A 230 -27.34 -44.74 30.26
N HIS A 231 -26.23 -44.07 30.54
CA HIS A 231 -25.08 -44.66 31.24
C HIS A 231 -25.32 -44.88 32.74
N GLU A 232 -26.15 -44.07 33.40
CA GLU A 232 -26.60 -44.33 34.79
C GLU A 232 -27.65 -45.46 34.88
N GLU A 233 -28.52 -45.63 33.89
CA GLU A 233 -29.47 -46.75 33.86
C GLU A 233 -28.77 -48.10 33.57
N MET A 234 -27.74 -48.12 32.72
CA MET A 234 -27.02 -49.37 32.39
C MET A 234 -26.09 -49.84 33.53
N ASN A 235 -25.61 -48.93 34.39
CA ASN A 235 -24.85 -49.27 35.60
C ASN A 235 -25.74 -49.73 36.78
N ASN A 236 -27.02 -49.35 36.81
CA ASN A 236 -27.97 -49.80 37.85
C ASN A 236 -28.61 -51.18 37.57
N ILE A 237 -28.55 -51.68 36.33
CA ILE A 237 -29.07 -53.02 35.98
C ILE A 237 -28.07 -54.14 36.35
N ASN A 238 -26.78 -53.83 36.51
CA ASN A 238 -25.74 -54.82 36.79
C ASN A 238 -25.53 -55.19 38.28
N MET A 239 -26.41 -54.72 39.17
CA MET A 239 -26.39 -55.04 40.61
C MET A 239 -27.62 -55.83 41.08
N ASN A 240 -28.28 -56.62 40.21
CA ASN A 240 -29.46 -57.39 40.62
C ASN A 240 -29.67 -58.77 39.95
N HIS A 241 -28.61 -59.48 39.53
CA HIS A 241 -28.74 -60.91 39.19
C HIS A 241 -27.49 -61.73 39.53
N THR A 242 -27.26 -61.98 40.82
CA THR A 242 -26.49 -63.14 41.28
C THR A 242 -27.22 -63.80 42.44
N GLN A 243 -28.26 -64.56 42.13
CA GLN A 243 -28.69 -65.70 42.95
C GLN A 243 -29.55 -66.63 42.09
N ASP A 244 -29.31 -67.93 42.28
CA ASP A 244 -30.08 -69.08 41.78
C ASP A 244 -29.85 -69.55 40.33
N SER A 245 -28.98 -70.54 40.14
CA SER A 245 -29.43 -71.94 40.16
C SER A 245 -28.34 -72.90 39.68
N LYS A 246 -28.32 -74.05 40.35
CA LYS A 246 -27.38 -75.17 40.23
C LYS A 246 -28.14 -76.34 39.59
N LEU A 247 -27.48 -77.11 38.72
CA LEU A 247 -27.58 -78.56 38.48
C LEU A 247 -28.06 -79.10 37.11
N ALA A 248 -27.27 -80.09 36.66
CA ALA A 248 -27.52 -81.28 35.83
C ALA A 248 -27.37 -81.15 34.29
N LEU A 249 -26.26 -81.66 33.70
CA LEU A 249 -25.98 -83.06 33.23
C LEU A 249 -26.73 -83.35 31.91
N GLU A 250 -26.17 -83.91 30.82
CA GLU A 250 -24.99 -84.78 30.62
C GLU A 250 -24.71 -84.99 29.09
N ALA A 251 -23.44 -85.35 28.76
CA ALA A 251 -22.91 -86.17 27.63
C ALA A 251 -23.21 -85.77 26.15
N SER A 252 -22.30 -85.83 25.14
CA SER A 252 -21.05 -86.58 24.82
C SER A 252 -20.43 -85.92 23.55
N GLY A 253 -19.17 -86.04 23.11
CA GLY A 253 -17.92 -86.69 23.54
C GLY A 253 -16.77 -86.29 22.57
N SER A 254 -15.51 -86.40 23.02
CA SER A 254 -14.20 -86.65 22.33
C SER A 254 -13.91 -86.03 20.94
N ASN A 255 -12.73 -85.53 20.54
CA ASN A 255 -11.33 -85.51 21.01
C ASN A 255 -10.55 -84.53 20.11
N GLY A 256 -9.48 -83.89 20.60
CA GLY A 256 -8.46 -83.29 19.72
C GLY A 256 -7.77 -82.04 20.28
N SER A 257 -6.58 -82.24 20.83
CA SER A 257 -5.68 -81.24 21.43
C SER A 257 -5.03 -80.28 20.42
N SER A 258 -5.04 -78.97 20.71
CA SER A 258 -3.86 -78.09 20.58
C SER A 258 -4.12 -76.73 21.25
N SER A 259 -3.19 -76.32 22.10
CA SER A 259 -3.12 -75.00 22.71
C SER A 259 -2.64 -73.95 21.70
N VAL A 260 -3.45 -72.93 21.40
CA VAL A 260 -2.99 -71.62 20.94
C VAL A 260 -3.92 -70.56 21.56
N GLY A 261 -3.31 -69.57 22.21
CA GLY A 261 -3.95 -68.62 23.10
C GLY A 261 -4.94 -67.66 22.45
N GLU A 262 -5.90 -67.27 23.28
CA GLU A 262 -6.79 -66.12 23.13
C GLU A 262 -5.96 -64.84 22.93
N LYS A 263 -6.07 -64.25 21.74
CA LYS A 263 -5.80 -62.83 21.46
C LYS A 263 -6.67 -62.40 20.29
N ASN A 264 -7.92 -62.02 20.55
CA ASN A 264 -8.78 -61.29 19.61
C ASN A 264 -9.72 -60.41 20.45
N GLY A 265 -9.23 -59.24 20.84
CA GLY A 265 -9.99 -58.22 21.57
C GLY A 265 -9.38 -56.82 21.40
N GLU A 266 -8.05 -56.73 21.35
CA GLU A 266 -7.33 -55.43 21.30
C GLU A 266 -7.34 -54.72 19.93
N HIS A 267 -7.72 -55.40 18.84
CA HIS A 267 -7.73 -54.81 17.49
C HIS A 267 -9.10 -54.19 17.11
N TYR A 268 -10.15 -54.39 17.91
CA TYR A 268 -11.43 -53.70 17.69
C TYR A 268 -11.54 -52.46 18.60
N ASP A 269 -11.05 -52.53 19.85
CA ASP A 269 -11.01 -51.39 20.77
C ASP A 269 -10.14 -50.23 20.27
N MET A 270 -8.97 -50.50 19.71
CA MET A 270 -8.09 -49.44 19.18
C MET A 270 -8.71 -48.73 17.97
N TYR A 271 -9.52 -49.42 17.15
CA TYR A 271 -10.20 -48.80 16.01
C TYR A 271 -11.45 -48.02 16.45
N ALA A 272 -12.14 -48.48 17.49
CA ALA A 272 -13.27 -47.77 18.09
C ALA A 272 -12.82 -46.49 18.81
N GLN A 273 -11.74 -46.56 19.61
CA GLN A 273 -11.13 -45.39 20.26
C GLN A 273 -10.60 -44.39 19.24
N ASN A 274 -9.92 -44.84 18.19
CA ASN A 274 -9.48 -43.96 17.10
C ASN A 274 -10.67 -43.33 16.33
N LEU A 275 -11.83 -43.99 16.26
CA LEU A 275 -13.04 -43.40 15.65
C LEU A 275 -13.68 -42.36 16.58
N GLU A 276 -13.80 -42.66 17.88
CA GLU A 276 -14.31 -41.74 18.90
C GLU A 276 -13.42 -40.49 19.01
N ASP A 277 -12.10 -40.65 19.03
CA ASP A 277 -11.14 -39.53 19.04
C ASP A 277 -11.24 -38.66 17.77
N VAL A 278 -11.53 -39.26 16.61
CA VAL A 278 -11.74 -38.54 15.34
C VAL A 278 -13.07 -37.79 15.34
N GLU A 279 -14.13 -38.40 15.88
CA GLU A 279 -15.44 -37.77 16.02
C GLU A 279 -15.43 -36.64 17.05
N GLU A 280 -14.71 -36.79 18.16
CA GLU A 280 -14.52 -35.75 19.18
C GLU A 280 -13.70 -34.57 18.64
N LYS A 281 -12.57 -34.82 17.94
CA LYS A 281 -11.80 -33.76 17.27
C LYS A 281 -12.63 -33.01 16.23
N LYS A 282 -13.49 -33.72 15.49
CA LYS A 282 -14.41 -33.11 14.52
C LYS A 282 -15.48 -32.26 15.21
N ARG A 283 -16.06 -32.72 16.32
CA ARG A 283 -17.01 -31.96 17.14
C ARG A 283 -16.39 -30.66 17.66
N VAL A 284 -15.21 -30.73 18.27
CA VAL A 284 -14.49 -29.55 18.80
C VAL A 284 -14.19 -28.53 17.69
N LYS A 285 -13.78 -29.00 16.51
CA LYS A 285 -13.56 -28.14 15.34
C LYS A 285 -14.84 -27.41 14.91
N ASP A 286 -15.94 -28.15 14.83
CA ASP A 286 -17.24 -27.61 14.42
C ASP A 286 -17.76 -26.62 15.47
N GLU A 287 -17.54 -26.87 16.76
CA GLU A 287 -17.85 -25.95 17.86
C GLU A 287 -17.05 -24.64 17.78
N ILE A 288 -15.72 -24.70 17.63
CA ILE A 288 -14.88 -23.49 17.51
C ILE A 288 -15.33 -22.62 16.34
N TRP A 289 -15.68 -23.24 15.21
CA TRP A 289 -16.16 -22.51 14.04
C TRP A 289 -17.56 -21.91 14.28
N LYS A 290 -18.50 -22.68 14.86
CA LYS A 290 -19.83 -22.19 15.25
C LYS A 290 -19.72 -20.97 16.17
N ASP A 291 -18.88 -21.04 17.20
CA ASP A 291 -18.60 -19.95 18.13
C ASP A 291 -18.01 -18.72 17.43
N THR A 292 -17.16 -18.95 16.42
CA THR A 292 -16.57 -17.88 15.62
C THR A 292 -17.61 -17.16 14.78
N LEU A 293 -18.54 -17.91 14.18
CA LEU A 293 -19.65 -17.33 13.43
C LEU A 293 -20.64 -16.60 14.36
N LEU A 294 -20.90 -17.14 15.55
CA LEU A 294 -21.76 -16.49 16.53
C LEU A 294 -21.16 -15.14 16.97
N TRP A 295 -19.85 -15.10 17.25
CA TRP A 295 -19.13 -13.87 17.55
C TRP A 295 -19.28 -12.81 16.44
N VAL A 296 -19.21 -13.22 15.18
CA VAL A 296 -19.42 -12.32 14.02
C VAL A 296 -20.86 -11.80 13.95
N LEU A 297 -21.86 -12.63 14.27
CA LEU A 297 -23.26 -12.21 14.32
C LEU A 297 -23.53 -11.27 15.50
N GLU A 298 -22.94 -11.52 16.66
CA GLU A 298 -23.04 -10.65 17.85
C GLU A 298 -22.51 -9.24 17.59
N LEU A 299 -21.48 -9.12 16.74
CA LEU A 299 -20.92 -7.83 16.31
C LEU A 299 -21.75 -7.15 15.20
N ASN A 300 -22.88 -7.75 14.81
CA ASN A 300 -23.77 -7.28 13.75
C ASN A 300 -23.02 -6.96 12.44
N MET A 301 -22.09 -7.83 12.05
CA MET A 301 -21.20 -7.56 10.91
C MET A 301 -21.96 -7.39 9.58
N LYS A 302 -23.17 -7.97 9.43
CA LYS A 302 -24.03 -7.78 8.25
C LYS A 302 -24.36 -6.31 8.01
N ASP A 303 -24.90 -5.65 9.04
CA ASP A 303 -25.29 -4.25 8.95
C ASP A 303 -24.06 -3.35 8.79
N VAL A 304 -22.97 -3.66 9.50
CA VAL A 304 -21.69 -2.94 9.36
C VAL A 304 -21.16 -3.03 7.92
N GLN A 305 -21.22 -4.19 7.27
CA GLN A 305 -20.79 -4.33 5.88
C GLN A 305 -21.65 -3.51 4.92
N LYS A 306 -22.96 -3.46 5.15
CA LYS A 306 -23.87 -2.63 4.37
C LYS A 306 -23.56 -1.14 4.55
N GLU A 307 -23.44 -0.69 5.80
CA GLU A 307 -23.07 0.69 6.14
C GLU A 307 -21.74 1.09 5.51
N LYS A 308 -20.75 0.19 5.52
CA LYS A 308 -19.45 0.41 4.89
C LYS A 308 -19.54 0.53 3.38
N LYS A 309 -20.34 -0.29 2.71
CA LYS A 309 -20.59 -0.18 1.25
C LYS A 309 -21.22 1.18 0.92
N GLU A 310 -22.19 1.63 1.71
CA GLU A 310 -22.81 2.96 1.58
C GLU A 310 -21.81 4.10 1.85
N PHE A 311 -20.99 3.98 2.90
CA PHE A 311 -19.96 4.95 3.25
C PHE A 311 -18.94 5.15 2.12
N LYS A 312 -18.48 4.07 1.48
CA LYS A 312 -17.58 4.14 0.32
C LYS A 312 -18.19 4.95 -0.82
N GLN A 313 -19.49 4.76 -1.08
CA GLN A 313 -20.18 5.51 -2.13
C GLN A 313 -20.31 6.99 -1.76
N LYS A 314 -20.81 7.28 -0.56
CA LYS A 314 -20.90 8.66 -0.03
C LYS A 314 -19.56 9.39 -0.05
N SER A 315 -18.46 8.67 0.23
CA SER A 315 -17.10 9.23 0.20
C SER A 315 -16.71 9.65 -1.20
N ARG A 316 -16.97 8.81 -2.22
CA ARG A 316 -16.70 9.15 -3.62
C ARG A 316 -17.54 10.32 -4.08
N ASP A 317 -18.83 10.32 -3.75
CA ASP A 317 -19.75 11.40 -4.13
C ASP A 317 -19.30 12.73 -3.51
N PHE A 318 -18.94 12.73 -2.22
CA PHE A 318 -18.40 13.90 -1.52
C PHE A 318 -17.09 14.41 -2.12
N LEU A 319 -16.16 13.51 -2.47
CA LEU A 319 -14.86 13.90 -3.01
C LEU A 319 -14.94 14.62 -4.35
N VAL A 320 -16.02 14.43 -5.13
CA VAL A 320 -16.22 15.18 -6.38
C VAL A 320 -16.29 16.68 -6.11
N ASP A 321 -17.03 17.09 -5.09
CA ASP A 321 -17.20 18.49 -4.71
C ASP A 321 -15.92 19.03 -4.05
N PHE A 322 -15.37 18.28 -3.09
CA PHE A 322 -14.12 18.64 -2.41
C PHE A 322 -12.94 18.86 -3.38
N PHE A 323 -12.84 18.10 -4.47
CA PHE A 323 -11.78 18.31 -5.46
C PHE A 323 -11.96 19.58 -6.30
N ASN A 324 -13.14 20.20 -6.30
CA ASN A 324 -13.39 21.45 -7.01
C ASN A 324 -12.95 22.68 -6.19
N ASP A 325 -13.18 22.67 -4.87
CA ASP A 325 -12.94 23.84 -4.01
C ASP A 325 -11.87 23.65 -2.92
N GLY A 326 -11.60 22.41 -2.51
CA GLY A 326 -10.67 22.07 -1.44
C GLY A 326 -11.13 22.46 -0.04
N ASP A 327 -12.44 22.62 0.23
CA ASP A 327 -12.93 23.06 1.55
C ASP A 327 -12.77 21.98 2.64
N MET A 328 -11.83 22.22 3.54
CA MET A 328 -11.50 21.35 4.66
C MET A 328 -12.61 21.30 5.73
N ASN A 329 -13.41 22.36 5.89
CA ASN A 329 -14.46 22.40 6.91
C ASN A 329 -15.60 21.44 6.54
N GLU A 330 -15.93 21.34 5.25
CA GLU A 330 -16.91 20.38 4.75
C GLU A 330 -16.44 18.94 4.98
N VAL A 331 -15.14 18.67 4.85
CA VAL A 331 -14.59 17.34 5.18
C VAL A 331 -14.77 17.03 6.66
N ILE A 332 -14.52 18.00 7.54
CA ILE A 332 -14.72 17.83 8.99
C ILE A 332 -16.21 17.55 9.29
N GLU A 333 -17.14 18.28 8.68
CA GLU A 333 -18.57 18.04 8.84
C GLU A 333 -18.98 16.65 8.32
N PHE A 334 -18.47 16.25 7.16
CA PHE A 334 -18.69 14.91 6.60
C PHE A 334 -18.18 13.81 7.56
N LEU A 335 -16.97 13.96 8.10
CA LEU A 335 -16.39 12.99 9.04
C LEU A 335 -17.14 12.95 10.38
N ASN A 336 -17.59 14.09 10.91
CA ASN A 336 -18.40 14.16 12.13
C ASN A 336 -19.76 13.45 11.98
N ASN A 337 -20.31 13.44 10.76
CA ASN A 337 -21.60 12.82 10.45
C ASN A 337 -21.48 11.35 10.00
N THR A 338 -20.27 10.78 10.01
CA THR A 338 -20.00 9.42 9.57
C THR A 338 -19.30 8.59 10.64
N ASN A 339 -19.24 7.28 10.41
CA ASN A 339 -18.70 6.33 11.36
C ASN A 339 -17.17 6.32 11.32
N SER A 340 -16.54 6.65 12.45
CA SER A 340 -15.09 6.76 12.57
C SER A 340 -14.35 5.45 12.30
N LEU A 341 -15.01 4.30 12.42
CA LEU A 341 -14.43 3.00 12.09
C LEU A 341 -14.05 2.84 10.61
N PHE A 342 -14.58 3.70 9.73
CA PHE A 342 -14.34 3.66 8.29
C PHE A 342 -13.43 4.78 7.79
N HIS A 343 -12.85 5.61 8.68
CA HIS A 343 -11.97 6.72 8.27
C HIS A 343 -10.76 6.26 7.43
N TYR A 344 -10.20 5.09 7.73
CA TYR A 344 -9.13 4.49 6.90
C TYR A 344 -9.57 4.28 5.45
N GLU A 345 -10.86 4.01 5.21
CA GLU A 345 -11.42 3.81 3.87
C GLU A 345 -11.61 5.14 3.16
N PHE A 346 -12.03 6.19 3.88
CA PHE A 346 -12.10 7.54 3.34
C PHE A 346 -10.71 8.03 2.92
N ILE A 347 -9.69 7.84 3.76
CA ILE A 347 -8.28 8.14 3.43
C ILE A 347 -7.86 7.39 2.17
N ARG A 348 -8.12 6.08 2.12
CA ARG A 348 -7.77 5.21 0.98
C ARG A 348 -8.41 5.71 -0.32
N ILE A 349 -9.73 5.94 -0.29
CA ILE A 349 -10.49 6.43 -1.45
C ILE A 349 -9.97 7.81 -1.87
N SER A 350 -9.76 8.72 -0.92
CA SER A 350 -9.27 10.08 -1.21
C SER A 350 -7.93 10.07 -1.95
N ILE A 351 -6.97 9.24 -1.51
CA ILE A 351 -5.67 9.08 -2.18
C ILE A 351 -5.86 8.51 -3.59
N ILE A 352 -6.61 7.41 -3.73
CA ILE A 352 -6.78 6.74 -5.03
C ILE A 352 -7.54 7.61 -6.03
N GLU A 353 -8.65 8.24 -5.63
CA GLU A 353 -9.44 9.11 -6.51
C GLU A 353 -8.60 10.29 -7.03
N SER A 354 -7.66 10.79 -6.23
CA SER A 354 -6.75 11.87 -6.62
C SER A 354 -5.76 11.49 -7.73
N PHE A 355 -5.56 10.20 -8.02
CA PHE A 355 -4.66 9.76 -9.09
C PHE A 355 -5.17 10.17 -10.47
N SER A 356 -6.49 10.18 -10.64
CA SER A 356 -7.16 10.61 -11.88
C SER A 356 -7.29 12.13 -12.02
N LYS A 357 -6.90 12.90 -10.99
CA LYS A 357 -7.12 14.35 -10.90
C LYS A 357 -5.86 15.16 -11.20
N ASN A 358 -5.96 16.48 -11.11
CA ASN A 358 -4.81 17.38 -11.25
C ASN A 358 -3.94 17.39 -9.97
N ASN A 359 -2.78 18.04 -10.05
CA ASN A 359 -1.85 18.15 -8.94
C ASN A 359 -2.39 18.93 -7.73
N ILE A 360 -3.29 19.89 -7.96
CA ILE A 360 -3.94 20.66 -6.89
C ILE A 360 -4.77 19.73 -6.01
N CYS A 361 -5.52 18.80 -6.59
CA CYS A 361 -6.27 17.79 -5.85
C CYS A 361 -5.36 16.92 -4.96
N ARG A 362 -4.19 16.50 -5.46
CA ARG A 362 -3.22 15.73 -4.67
C ARG A 362 -2.59 16.53 -3.53
N LYS A 363 -2.42 17.85 -3.73
CA LYS A 363 -2.03 18.80 -2.70
C LYS A 363 -3.10 18.94 -1.63
N PHE A 364 -4.38 19.02 -2.02
CA PHE A 364 -5.50 18.98 -1.07
C PHE A 364 -5.47 17.71 -0.23
N ILE A 365 -5.27 16.53 -0.83
CA ILE A 365 -5.16 15.28 -0.05
C ILE A 365 -3.95 15.29 0.90
N SER A 366 -2.80 15.81 0.45
CA SER A 366 -1.62 15.89 1.33
C SER A 366 -1.87 16.80 2.53
N TYR A 367 -2.48 17.97 2.30
CA TYR A 367 -2.87 18.90 3.34
C TYR A 367 -3.95 18.30 4.25
N LEU A 368 -4.91 17.56 3.68
CA LEU A 368 -5.95 16.85 4.40
C LEU A 368 -5.37 15.84 5.40
N LEU A 369 -4.39 15.03 4.95
CA LEU A 369 -3.75 14.03 5.80
C LEU A 369 -2.94 14.65 6.93
N ASP A 370 -2.27 15.79 6.68
CA ASP A 370 -1.51 16.52 7.69
C ASP A 370 -2.44 17.15 8.75
N ASN A 371 -3.41 17.98 8.34
CA ASN A 371 -4.24 18.75 9.29
C ASN A 371 -5.24 17.90 10.08
N LEU A 372 -5.73 16.80 9.50
CA LEU A 372 -6.68 15.92 10.18
C LEU A 372 -6.00 14.76 10.91
N CYS A 373 -4.67 14.66 10.85
CA CYS A 373 -3.92 13.69 11.64
C CYS A 373 -4.14 13.93 13.13
N GLU A 374 -4.22 12.84 13.90
CA GLU A 374 -4.39 12.83 15.37
C GLU A 374 -5.73 13.39 15.89
N THR A 375 -6.51 14.10 15.06
CA THR A 375 -7.85 14.62 15.40
C THR A 375 -8.95 13.73 14.86
N TYR A 376 -8.91 13.41 13.57
CA TYR A 376 -9.90 12.58 12.87
C TYR A 376 -9.27 11.31 12.30
N PHE A 377 -8.04 11.42 11.80
CA PHE A 377 -7.29 10.31 11.24
C PHE A 377 -6.27 9.81 12.25
N PHE A 378 -6.58 8.67 12.86
CA PHE A 378 -5.63 7.99 13.73
C PHE A 378 -4.50 7.37 12.89
N LYS A 379 -3.29 7.32 13.44
CA LYS A 379 -2.12 6.73 12.75
C LYS A 379 -2.40 5.32 12.23
N GLY A 380 -3.12 4.51 13.00
CA GLY A 380 -3.53 3.16 12.58
C GLY A 380 -4.40 3.15 11.32
N ASP A 381 -5.26 4.14 11.12
CA ASP A 381 -6.11 4.25 9.92
C ASP A 381 -5.30 4.63 8.68
N ILE A 382 -4.37 5.58 8.83
CA ILE A 382 -3.46 5.99 7.75
C ILE A 382 -2.57 4.81 7.32
N ILE A 383 -2.01 4.08 8.30
CA ILE A 383 -1.21 2.87 8.05
C ILE A 383 -2.00 1.83 7.28
N ILE A 384 -3.22 1.49 7.71
CA ILE A 384 -4.07 0.52 7.00
C ILE A 384 -4.36 0.99 5.57
N ALA A 385 -4.66 2.28 5.38
CA ALA A 385 -4.92 2.82 4.06
C ALA A 385 -3.72 2.63 3.13
N PHE A 386 -2.51 3.05 3.55
CA PHE A 386 -1.31 2.90 2.74
C PHE A 386 -0.91 1.43 2.53
N VAL A 387 -1.00 0.58 3.56
CA VAL A 387 -0.73 -0.87 3.44
C VAL A 387 -1.61 -1.49 2.35
N ARG A 388 -2.90 -1.16 2.35
CA ARG A 388 -3.83 -1.69 1.35
C ARG A 388 -3.62 -1.08 -0.03
N ILE A 389 -3.28 0.20 -0.12
CA ILE A 389 -2.96 0.80 -1.42
C ILE A 389 -1.73 0.14 -2.04
N ILE A 390 -0.66 -0.03 -1.26
CA ILE A 390 0.57 -0.67 -1.72
C ILE A 390 0.30 -2.16 -2.02
N GLY A 391 -0.53 -2.82 -1.22
CA GLY A 391 -0.94 -4.22 -1.42
C GLY A 391 -1.60 -4.48 -2.77
N TYR A 392 -2.41 -3.53 -3.25
CA TYR A 392 -3.13 -3.62 -4.54
C TYR A 392 -2.57 -2.65 -5.60
N ILE A 393 -1.30 -2.24 -5.47
CA ILE A 393 -0.75 -1.18 -6.34
C ILE A 393 -0.68 -1.57 -7.82
N ASP A 394 -0.44 -2.85 -8.10
CA ASP A 394 -0.39 -3.36 -9.47
C ASP A 394 -1.79 -3.33 -10.11
N ASP A 395 -2.85 -3.57 -9.34
CA ASP A 395 -4.23 -3.43 -9.82
C ASP A 395 -4.57 -1.96 -10.12
N TYR A 396 -4.15 -1.04 -9.24
CA TYR A 396 -4.35 0.39 -9.48
C TYR A 396 -3.56 0.92 -10.67
N GLU A 397 -2.43 0.31 -11.02
CA GLU A 397 -1.63 0.73 -12.18
C GLU A 397 -2.36 0.48 -13.51
N ILE A 398 -3.25 -0.53 -13.55
CA ILE A 398 -4.09 -0.82 -14.71
C ILE A 398 -4.95 0.40 -15.07
N ASP A 399 -5.52 1.05 -14.06
CA ASP A 399 -6.37 2.24 -14.23
C ASP A 399 -5.54 3.54 -14.25
N PHE A 400 -4.41 3.57 -13.52
CA PHE A 400 -3.59 4.76 -13.31
C PHE A 400 -2.10 4.44 -13.54
N PRO A 401 -1.57 4.63 -14.77
CA PRO A 401 -0.19 4.25 -15.12
C PRO A 401 0.90 4.85 -14.22
N GLN A 402 0.62 5.98 -13.56
CA GLN A 402 1.56 6.65 -12.66
C GLN A 402 1.33 6.32 -11.16
N ALA A 403 0.49 5.34 -10.82
CA ALA A 403 0.13 5.00 -9.44
C ALA A 403 1.34 4.79 -8.53
N LYS A 404 2.35 4.04 -9.00
CA LYS A 404 3.59 3.77 -8.24
C LYS A 404 4.33 5.05 -7.89
N GLU A 405 4.43 5.98 -8.84
CA GLU A 405 5.11 7.27 -8.64
C GLU A 405 4.31 8.18 -7.71
N MET A 406 2.98 8.23 -7.87
CA MET A 406 2.09 8.99 -7.00
C MET A 406 2.17 8.50 -5.55
N ILE A 407 2.20 7.19 -5.32
CA ILE A 407 2.37 6.63 -3.98
C ILE A 407 3.74 6.94 -3.39
N CYS A 408 4.82 6.87 -4.18
CA CYS A 408 6.13 7.32 -3.70
C CYS A 408 6.10 8.79 -3.24
N LYS A 409 5.40 9.66 -3.98
CA LYS A 409 5.24 11.08 -3.62
C LYS A 409 4.40 11.24 -2.35
N PHE A 410 3.25 10.59 -2.24
CA PHE A 410 2.40 10.63 -1.04
C PHE A 410 3.12 10.11 0.22
N LEU A 411 3.83 8.98 0.13
CA LEU A 411 4.61 8.42 1.25
C LEU A 411 5.70 9.39 1.69
N LEU A 412 6.45 9.96 0.74
CA LEU A 412 7.48 10.94 1.04
C LEU A 412 6.91 12.17 1.74
N ARG A 413 5.75 12.66 1.30
CA ARG A 413 5.06 13.80 1.90
C ARG A 413 4.57 13.48 3.31
N CYS A 414 3.88 12.35 3.51
CA CYS A 414 3.39 11.95 4.83
C CYS A 414 4.51 11.71 5.84
N ILE A 415 5.67 11.20 5.39
CA ILE A 415 6.84 11.05 6.26
C ILE A 415 7.47 12.40 6.62
N TYR A 416 7.44 13.37 5.71
CA TYR A 416 7.95 14.71 5.98
C TYR A 416 7.05 15.48 6.96
N ASP A 417 5.74 15.33 6.82
CA ASP A 417 4.73 15.98 7.66
C ASP A 417 4.53 15.25 9.01
N ASP A 418 5.37 14.28 9.36
CA ASP A 418 5.26 13.44 10.57
C ASP A 418 3.91 12.69 10.73
N VAL A 419 3.13 12.60 9.65
CA VAL A 419 1.90 11.80 9.54
C VAL A 419 2.21 10.31 9.56
N LEU A 420 3.30 9.90 8.89
CA LEU A 420 3.86 8.55 8.90
C LEU A 420 5.28 8.55 9.44
N TYR A 421 5.63 7.49 10.18
CA TYR A 421 6.99 7.32 10.69
C TYR A 421 7.92 6.72 9.59
N PRO A 422 9.21 7.10 9.50
CA PRO A 422 10.12 6.56 8.48
C PRO A 422 10.25 5.03 8.49
N ALA A 423 10.17 4.40 9.67
CA ALA A 423 10.23 2.94 9.79
C ALA A 423 9.03 2.22 9.13
N PHE A 424 7.96 2.94 8.75
CA PHE A 424 6.86 2.38 7.98
C PHE A 424 7.37 1.73 6.69
N LEU A 425 8.32 2.39 6.00
CA LEU A 425 8.91 1.85 4.77
C LEU A 425 9.66 0.54 5.01
N SER A 426 10.34 0.41 6.16
CA SER A 426 10.99 -0.86 6.52
C SER A 426 9.96 -1.95 6.84
N ASP A 427 8.88 -1.63 7.53
CA ASP A 427 7.82 -2.59 7.88
C ASP A 427 7.16 -3.17 6.62
N ILE A 428 6.82 -2.31 5.64
CA ILE A 428 6.26 -2.73 4.35
C ILE A 428 7.25 -3.61 3.57
N TYR A 429 8.53 -3.22 3.57
CA TYR A 429 9.59 -3.95 2.88
C TYR A 429 9.82 -5.35 3.47
N THR A 430 9.94 -5.48 4.79
CA THR A 430 10.22 -6.77 5.46
C THR A 430 9.04 -7.74 5.34
N LEU A 431 7.81 -7.23 5.38
CA LEU A 431 6.61 -8.03 5.22
C LEU A 431 6.28 -8.34 3.75
N HIS A 432 7.06 -7.83 2.79
CA HIS A 432 6.83 -8.01 1.36
C HIS A 432 5.39 -7.62 0.95
N ILE A 433 4.89 -6.51 1.51
CA ILE A 433 3.59 -5.95 1.15
C ILE A 433 3.68 -5.36 -0.26
N GLY A 434 2.73 -5.71 -1.14
CA GLY A 434 2.77 -5.34 -2.57
C GLY A 434 3.85 -6.05 -3.39
N GLY A 435 4.46 -7.12 -2.86
CA GLY A 435 5.47 -7.91 -3.56
C GLY A 435 6.70 -7.09 -3.97
N VAL A 436 7.25 -7.39 -5.16
CA VAL A 436 8.43 -6.70 -5.69
C VAL A 436 8.13 -5.22 -5.94
N THR A 437 6.93 -4.90 -6.43
CA THR A 437 6.50 -3.52 -6.68
C THR A 437 6.45 -2.70 -5.39
N GLY A 438 5.85 -3.23 -4.33
CA GLY A 438 5.79 -2.55 -3.03
C GLY A 438 7.17 -2.33 -2.42
N MET A 439 8.08 -3.31 -2.53
CA MET A 439 9.47 -3.16 -2.11
C MET A 439 10.21 -2.08 -2.90
N MET A 440 9.97 -2.00 -4.22
CA MET A 440 10.53 -0.96 -5.09
C MET A 440 10.07 0.44 -4.63
N ILE A 441 8.77 0.62 -4.37
CA ILE A 441 8.19 1.86 -3.84
C ILE A 441 8.87 2.27 -2.53
N CYS A 442 9.06 1.33 -1.61
CA CYS A 442 9.72 1.59 -0.33
C CYS A 442 11.17 2.04 -0.52
N ASN A 443 11.93 1.33 -1.36
CA ASN A 443 13.33 1.68 -1.65
C ASN A 443 13.45 3.04 -2.34
N LYS A 444 12.59 3.32 -3.34
CA LYS A 444 12.57 4.60 -4.06
C LYS A 444 12.23 5.76 -3.12
N THR A 445 11.24 5.59 -2.25
CA THR A 445 10.87 6.58 -1.24
C THR A 445 12.00 6.80 -0.24
N GLN A 446 12.63 5.73 0.26
CA GLN A 446 13.76 5.82 1.18
C GLN A 446 14.96 6.55 0.57
N GLN A 447 15.25 6.34 -0.72
CA GLN A 447 16.30 7.07 -1.42
C GLN A 447 15.98 8.56 -1.51
N ARG A 448 14.75 8.94 -1.85
CA ARG A 448 14.32 10.36 -1.86
C ARG A 448 14.46 11.02 -0.49
N ILE A 449 14.20 10.28 0.59
CA ILE A 449 14.44 10.76 1.96
C ILE A 449 15.93 11.00 2.23
N ASN A 450 16.82 10.12 1.74
CA ASN A 450 18.26 10.21 1.98
C ASN A 450 18.94 11.27 1.08
N ASP A 451 18.49 11.42 -0.16
CA ASP A 451 19.06 12.32 -1.17
C ASP A 451 18.63 13.79 -1.03
N LYS A 452 18.10 14.19 0.14
CA LYS A 452 17.60 15.54 0.45
C LYS A 452 18.52 16.68 -0.01
N LYS A 453 19.85 16.50 0.05
CA LYS A 453 20.84 17.51 -0.37
C LYS A 453 21.20 17.47 -1.87
N LYS A 454 20.96 16.34 -2.55
CA LYS A 454 21.39 16.09 -3.94
C LYS A 454 20.28 16.36 -4.95
N LEU A 455 19.02 16.15 -4.56
CA LEU A 455 17.84 16.35 -5.40
C LEU A 455 17.18 17.74 -5.25
N ASN A 456 17.73 18.64 -4.43
CA ASN A 456 17.15 19.98 -4.23
C ASN A 456 15.65 19.93 -3.83
N LEU A 457 15.25 18.98 -2.97
CA LEU A 457 13.95 18.98 -2.29
C LEU A 457 13.86 20.12 -1.25
N ASN A 458 14.27 21.33 -1.64
CA ASN A 458 14.34 22.51 -0.78
C ASN A 458 12.95 22.98 -0.33
N ASN A 459 11.88 22.42 -0.89
CA ASN A 459 10.53 22.59 -0.37
C ASN A 459 9.65 21.40 -0.75
N ILE A 460 9.43 20.48 0.19
CA ILE A 460 8.47 19.36 0.03
C ILE A 460 7.06 19.86 -0.33
N ASN A 461 6.76 21.15 -0.09
CA ASN A 461 5.48 21.77 -0.42
C ASN A 461 5.23 21.84 -1.93
N TYR A 462 6.25 21.61 -2.75
CA TYR A 462 6.18 21.58 -4.22
C TYR A 462 6.22 20.16 -4.80
N ILE A 463 6.04 19.11 -4.00
CA ILE A 463 6.09 17.72 -4.48
C ILE A 463 5.05 17.40 -5.58
N TRP A 464 3.94 18.15 -5.57
CA TRP A 464 2.85 18.04 -6.55
C TRP A 464 2.86 19.16 -7.57
N ASP A 465 3.43 20.32 -7.28
CA ASP A 465 3.50 21.41 -8.25
C ASP A 465 4.26 20.84 -9.46
N GLU A 466 3.61 20.87 -10.64
CA GLU A 466 4.00 20.12 -11.83
C GLU A 466 5.51 20.10 -12.01
N ASP A 467 6.04 18.91 -12.36
CA ASP A 467 7.43 18.71 -12.72
C ASP A 467 7.86 19.76 -13.77
N ASP A 468 8.30 20.93 -13.31
CA ASP A 468 9.53 21.42 -13.84
C ASP A 468 10.52 20.31 -13.54
N THR A 469 10.76 19.44 -14.52
CA THR A 469 11.95 18.60 -14.50
C THR A 469 13.11 19.47 -14.02
N TYR A 470 14.08 18.90 -13.30
CA TYR A 470 15.24 19.69 -12.87
C TYR A 470 15.81 20.55 -14.02
N GLU A 471 15.73 20.03 -15.25
CA GLU A 471 15.99 20.78 -16.48
C GLU A 471 15.02 21.96 -16.70
N LYS A 472 13.69 21.81 -16.72
CA LYS A 472 12.75 22.95 -16.81
C LYS A 472 12.96 23.99 -15.70
N MET A 473 13.27 23.61 -14.45
CA MET A 473 13.59 24.58 -13.39
C MET A 473 14.86 25.38 -13.72
N LYS A 474 15.89 24.69 -14.24
CA LYS A 474 17.15 25.28 -14.68
C LYS A 474 16.94 26.19 -15.89
N LEU A 475 16.06 25.80 -16.82
CA LEU A 475 15.67 26.61 -17.97
C LEU A 475 14.88 27.85 -17.53
N LYS A 476 13.90 27.74 -16.63
CA LYS A 476 13.20 28.91 -16.05
C LYS A 476 14.15 29.85 -15.33
N ARG A 477 15.17 29.33 -14.64
CA ARG A 477 16.28 30.14 -14.08
C ARG A 477 17.11 30.81 -15.17
N LYS A 478 17.47 30.09 -16.24
CA LYS A 478 18.21 30.64 -17.39
C LYS A 478 17.40 31.77 -18.04
N ILE A 479 16.12 31.53 -18.35
CA ILE A 479 15.16 32.53 -18.86
C ILE A 479 15.11 33.76 -17.95
N ASN A 480 14.93 33.58 -16.64
CA ASN A 480 14.90 34.71 -15.70
C ASN A 480 16.21 35.49 -15.73
N ASN A 481 17.36 34.82 -15.68
CA ASN A 481 18.66 35.48 -15.71
C ASN A 481 18.88 36.25 -17.03
N THR A 482 18.52 35.67 -18.17
CA THR A 482 18.61 36.34 -19.48
C THR A 482 17.66 37.55 -19.56
N LEU A 483 16.44 37.45 -19.00
CA LEU A 483 15.52 38.60 -18.89
C LEU A 483 16.10 39.69 -17.99
N LEU A 484 16.72 39.34 -16.86
CA LEU A 484 17.41 40.29 -15.99
C LEU A 484 18.56 40.96 -16.73
N GLU A 485 19.38 40.21 -17.46
CA GLU A 485 20.46 40.75 -18.28
C GLU A 485 19.95 41.77 -19.31
N TYR A 486 18.82 41.47 -19.96
CA TYR A 486 18.17 42.39 -20.89
C TYR A 486 17.68 43.66 -20.18
N PHE A 487 16.95 43.54 -19.07
CA PHE A 487 16.43 44.71 -18.36
C PHE A 487 17.53 45.56 -17.71
N TYR A 488 18.66 44.98 -17.29
CA TYR A 488 19.84 45.74 -16.86
C TYR A 488 20.68 46.29 -18.03
N SER A 489 20.20 46.16 -19.27
CA SER A 489 20.85 46.64 -20.49
C SER A 489 22.24 46.03 -20.73
N TYR A 490 22.47 44.80 -20.25
CA TYR A 490 23.68 44.05 -20.55
C TYR A 490 23.64 43.39 -21.94
N ILE A 491 22.44 43.11 -22.45
CA ILE A 491 22.17 42.48 -23.74
C ILE A 491 21.03 43.22 -24.47
N ASP A 492 20.97 43.12 -25.79
CA ASP A 492 19.88 43.69 -26.61
C ASP A 492 18.79 42.64 -26.95
N GLU A 493 17.75 43.04 -27.67
CA GLU A 493 16.62 42.14 -28.03
C GLU A 493 17.05 40.98 -28.93
N GLU A 494 18.08 41.19 -29.76
CA GLU A 494 18.61 40.19 -30.68
C GLU A 494 19.43 39.15 -29.92
N GLU A 495 20.27 39.58 -28.99
CA GLU A 495 21.06 38.70 -28.14
C GLU A 495 20.18 37.92 -27.15
N PHE A 496 19.13 38.54 -26.59
CA PHE A 496 18.13 37.83 -25.80
C PHE A 496 17.51 36.67 -26.60
N TYR A 497 17.04 36.96 -27.82
CA TYR A 497 16.46 35.96 -28.72
C TYR A 497 17.42 34.80 -28.94
N LEU A 498 18.69 35.07 -29.29
CA LEU A 498 19.68 34.02 -29.54
C LEU A 498 19.91 33.11 -28.33
N TYR A 499 19.92 33.66 -27.11
CA TYR A 499 20.08 32.84 -25.90
C TYR A 499 18.90 31.92 -25.63
N VAL A 500 17.67 32.39 -25.88
CA VAL A 500 16.47 31.56 -25.65
C VAL A 500 16.19 30.60 -26.82
N ASP A 501 16.51 30.98 -28.06
CA ASP A 501 16.32 30.16 -29.27
C ASP A 501 17.16 28.87 -29.24
N GLU A 502 18.27 28.87 -28.51
CA GLU A 502 19.11 27.69 -28.31
C GLU A 502 18.33 26.49 -27.72
N PHE A 503 17.33 26.75 -26.87
CA PHE A 503 16.66 25.68 -26.12
C PHE A 503 15.13 25.75 -26.10
N LEU A 504 14.53 26.94 -26.15
CA LEU A 504 13.07 27.09 -26.00
C LEU A 504 12.23 26.46 -27.12
N PRO A 505 12.71 26.29 -28.37
CA PRO A 505 11.97 25.52 -29.38
C PRO A 505 11.68 24.07 -28.98
N LEU A 506 12.43 23.49 -28.03
CA LEU A 506 12.16 22.15 -27.48
C LEU A 506 11.15 22.18 -26.31
N TYR A 507 10.80 23.37 -25.80
CA TYR A 507 9.97 23.59 -24.62
C TYR A 507 8.93 24.70 -24.88
N HIS A 508 8.07 24.47 -25.87
CA HIS A 508 7.07 25.47 -26.31
C HIS A 508 6.10 25.91 -25.21
N ASP A 509 5.87 25.07 -24.20
CA ASP A 509 5.06 25.39 -23.02
C ASP A 509 5.68 26.53 -22.17
N LEU A 510 7.00 26.72 -22.23
CA LEU A 510 7.68 27.81 -21.52
C LEU A 510 7.56 29.18 -22.21
N CYS A 511 7.02 29.26 -23.43
CA CYS A 511 6.85 30.55 -24.11
C CYS A 511 5.89 31.48 -23.35
N ASN A 512 4.82 30.94 -22.76
CA ASN A 512 3.89 31.72 -21.93
C ASN A 512 4.59 32.23 -20.65
N TYR A 513 5.43 31.38 -20.04
CA TYR A 513 6.26 31.74 -18.89
C TYR A 513 7.24 32.87 -19.21
N VAL A 514 7.87 32.86 -20.40
CA VAL A 514 8.72 33.98 -20.87
C VAL A 514 7.92 35.27 -20.90
N VAL A 515 6.72 35.26 -21.51
CA VAL A 515 5.85 36.44 -21.61
C VAL A 515 5.47 36.95 -20.21
N LYS A 516 4.99 36.06 -19.33
CA LYS A 516 4.67 36.39 -17.93
C LYS A 516 5.85 37.06 -17.23
N LYS A 517 7.01 36.40 -17.23
CA LYS A 517 8.19 36.89 -16.51
C LYS A 517 8.73 38.19 -17.08
N MET A 518 8.67 38.37 -18.39
CA MET A 518 9.04 39.62 -19.04
C MET A 518 8.20 40.80 -18.54
N PHE A 519 6.89 40.65 -18.38
CA PHE A 519 6.04 41.72 -17.84
C PHE A 519 6.20 41.92 -16.33
N VAL A 520 6.35 40.84 -15.56
CA VAL A 520 6.52 40.94 -14.10
C VAL A 520 7.87 41.55 -13.73
N LEU A 521 8.97 41.03 -14.28
CA LEU A 521 10.33 41.48 -13.93
C LEU A 521 10.59 42.92 -14.35
N ASN A 522 10.08 43.37 -15.50
CA ASN A 522 10.31 44.75 -15.92
C ASN A 522 9.73 45.76 -14.92
N VAL A 523 8.47 45.54 -14.49
CA VAL A 523 7.77 46.44 -13.56
C VAL A 523 8.46 46.50 -12.19
N ASP A 524 9.02 45.37 -11.75
CA ASP A 524 9.80 45.26 -10.52
C ASP A 524 11.10 46.08 -10.60
N ILE A 525 11.86 45.91 -11.69
CA ILE A 525 13.24 46.42 -11.79
C ILE A 525 13.28 47.90 -12.19
N ASN A 526 12.84 48.22 -13.41
CA ASN A 526 13.00 49.56 -14.00
C ASN A 526 11.67 50.26 -14.26
N ASN A 527 10.60 49.48 -14.43
CA ASN A 527 9.28 49.94 -14.86
C ASN A 527 9.32 50.74 -16.18
N ASP A 528 10.30 50.49 -17.05
CA ASP A 528 10.34 51.04 -18.40
C ASP A 528 9.65 50.06 -19.36
N LEU A 529 8.33 50.18 -19.46
CA LEU A 529 7.49 49.28 -20.24
C LEU A 529 7.91 49.20 -21.72
N ASN A 530 8.61 50.23 -22.25
CA ASN A 530 9.11 50.21 -23.63
C ASN A 530 10.10 49.06 -23.88
N LEU A 531 10.85 48.63 -22.87
CA LEU A 531 11.75 47.48 -22.99
C LEU A 531 10.95 46.18 -23.20
N SER A 532 9.91 45.93 -22.39
CA SER A 532 9.04 44.77 -22.60
C SER A 532 8.37 44.82 -23.98
N PHE A 533 7.90 45.98 -24.42
CA PHE A 533 7.25 46.12 -25.72
C PHE A 533 8.21 45.88 -26.89
N LYS A 534 9.43 46.42 -26.84
CA LYS A 534 10.47 46.14 -27.84
C LYS A 534 10.80 44.65 -27.91
N LEU A 535 10.90 43.99 -26.76
CA LEU A 535 11.20 42.57 -26.70
C LEU A 535 10.06 41.72 -27.29
N VAL A 536 8.80 42.03 -26.95
CA VAL A 536 7.62 41.40 -27.56
C VAL A 536 7.64 41.54 -29.08
N ASP A 537 7.85 42.76 -29.58
CA ASP A 537 7.91 43.05 -31.01
C ASP A 537 9.02 42.26 -31.72
N CYS A 538 10.19 42.15 -31.09
CA CYS A 538 11.31 41.37 -31.63
C CYS A 538 10.95 39.88 -31.74
N LEU A 539 10.45 39.29 -30.66
CA LEU A 539 10.11 37.87 -30.60
C LEU A 539 8.95 37.51 -31.54
N LEU A 540 7.95 38.39 -31.69
CA LEU A 540 6.85 38.22 -32.66
C LEU A 540 7.35 38.29 -34.10
N LYS A 541 8.20 39.27 -34.46
CA LYS A 541 8.75 39.40 -35.82
C LYS A 541 9.56 38.18 -36.24
N LYS A 542 10.18 37.49 -35.29
CA LYS A 542 10.94 36.26 -35.50
C LYS A 542 10.08 35.00 -35.45
N ASN A 543 8.76 35.11 -35.23
CA ASN A 543 7.82 34.00 -35.01
C ASN A 543 8.21 33.09 -33.83
N PHE A 544 8.91 33.64 -32.82
CA PHE A 544 9.36 32.88 -31.66
C PHE A 544 8.26 32.72 -30.62
N ILE A 545 7.45 33.77 -30.44
CA ILE A 545 6.19 33.74 -29.69
C ILE A 545 5.04 34.05 -30.66
N SER A 546 3.86 33.51 -30.38
CA SER A 546 2.63 33.84 -31.10
C SER A 546 1.71 34.75 -30.26
N GLU A 547 0.69 35.34 -30.91
CA GLU A 547 -0.39 36.07 -30.20
C GLU A 547 -1.02 35.20 -29.10
N LYS A 548 -1.23 33.90 -29.35
CA LYS A 548 -1.71 32.95 -28.34
C LYS A 548 -0.77 32.81 -27.14
N ASN A 549 0.54 32.89 -27.35
CA ASN A 549 1.50 32.86 -26.24
C ASN A 549 1.45 34.16 -25.42
N ILE A 550 1.18 35.28 -26.06
CA ILE A 550 0.99 36.57 -25.38
C ILE A 550 -0.27 36.52 -24.52
N GLU A 551 -1.37 36.08 -25.10
CA GLU A 551 -2.64 35.84 -24.40
C GLU A 551 -2.46 34.89 -23.22
N GLY A 552 -1.80 33.74 -23.43
CA GLY A 552 -1.49 32.79 -22.36
C GLY A 552 -0.63 33.41 -21.25
N GLY A 553 0.40 34.18 -21.60
CA GLY A 553 1.22 34.88 -20.62
C GLY A 553 0.45 35.93 -19.81
N VAL A 554 -0.49 36.65 -20.43
CA VAL A 554 -1.38 37.59 -19.74
C VAL A 554 -2.30 36.85 -18.75
N ILE A 555 -2.88 35.73 -19.17
CA ILE A 555 -3.70 34.87 -18.30
C ILE A 555 -2.86 34.34 -17.12
N GLU A 556 -1.62 33.91 -17.36
CA GLU A 556 -0.76 33.46 -16.27
C GLU A 556 -0.36 34.57 -15.29
N VAL A 557 -0.30 35.83 -15.75
CA VAL A 557 -0.14 36.99 -14.86
C VAL A 557 -1.38 37.17 -14.00
N LEU A 558 -2.58 37.15 -14.60
CA LEU A 558 -3.87 37.25 -13.90
C LEU A 558 -4.01 36.21 -12.81
N ASN A 559 -3.76 34.94 -13.13
CA ASN A 559 -3.83 33.83 -12.18
C ASN A 559 -2.89 33.99 -10.97
N SER A 560 -1.83 34.78 -11.09
CA SER A 560 -0.87 35.06 -10.00
C SER A 560 -0.91 36.51 -9.51
N LEU A 561 -1.90 37.30 -9.92
CA LEU A 561 -1.93 38.73 -9.66
C LEU A 561 -1.93 39.05 -8.16
N LYS A 562 -2.68 38.29 -7.37
CA LYS A 562 -2.73 38.42 -5.90
C LYS A 562 -1.36 38.27 -5.26
N ASP A 563 -0.58 37.29 -5.69
CA ASP A 563 0.76 37.03 -5.15
C ASP A 563 1.75 38.10 -5.61
N ILE A 564 1.66 38.52 -6.88
CA ILE A 564 2.54 39.57 -7.43
C ILE A 564 2.35 40.89 -6.68
N ILE A 565 1.12 41.25 -6.28
CA ILE A 565 0.83 42.49 -5.54
C ILE A 565 1.55 42.52 -4.19
N LEU A 566 1.76 41.37 -3.55
CA LEU A 566 2.47 41.30 -2.27
C LEU A 566 3.91 41.81 -2.39
N ASP A 567 4.56 41.52 -3.52
CA ASP A 567 5.92 41.96 -3.81
C ASP A 567 5.95 43.34 -4.51
N ILE A 568 4.98 43.61 -5.39
CA ILE A 568 4.92 44.81 -6.24
C ILE A 568 3.53 45.47 -6.12
N PRO A 569 3.30 46.32 -5.10
CA PRO A 569 1.97 46.91 -4.86
C PRO A 569 1.42 47.76 -6.01
N LYS A 570 2.31 48.37 -6.82
CA LYS A 570 1.96 49.18 -7.99
C LYS A 570 1.62 48.36 -9.25
N TYR A 571 1.76 47.03 -9.20
CA TYR A 571 1.66 46.18 -10.38
C TYR A 571 0.30 46.29 -11.11
N PRO A 572 -0.86 46.39 -10.45
CA PRO A 572 -2.15 46.48 -11.14
C PRO A 572 -2.25 47.70 -12.07
N GLU A 573 -1.73 48.86 -11.65
CA GLU A 573 -1.74 50.08 -12.48
C GLU A 573 -0.85 49.94 -13.72
N GLU A 574 0.33 49.34 -13.56
CA GLU A 574 1.27 49.12 -14.66
C GLU A 574 0.80 48.02 -15.60
N PHE A 575 0.23 46.94 -15.06
CA PHE A 575 -0.34 45.86 -15.85
C PHE A 575 -1.51 46.35 -16.70
N LYS A 576 -2.34 47.28 -16.21
CA LYS A 576 -3.36 47.95 -17.03
C LYS A 576 -2.77 48.67 -18.25
N LYS A 577 -1.62 49.34 -18.10
CA LYS A 577 -0.92 49.99 -19.23
C LYS A 577 -0.39 48.96 -20.22
N ILE A 578 0.17 47.86 -19.73
CA ILE A 578 0.66 46.74 -20.56
C ILE A 578 -0.48 46.18 -21.41
N VAL A 579 -1.57 45.75 -20.79
CA VAL A 579 -2.71 45.11 -21.48
C VAL A 579 -3.39 46.10 -22.45
N THR A 580 -3.47 47.38 -22.11
CA THR A 580 -3.97 48.43 -23.02
C THR A 580 -3.10 48.56 -24.27
N HIS A 581 -1.77 48.53 -24.12
CA HIS A 581 -0.87 48.60 -25.27
C HIS A 581 -0.95 47.34 -26.15
N LEU A 582 -1.00 46.15 -25.52
CA LEU A 582 -1.14 44.89 -26.25
C LEU A 582 -2.43 44.86 -27.09
N LEU A 583 -3.54 45.40 -26.56
CA LEU A 583 -4.79 45.55 -27.32
C LEU A 583 -4.62 46.52 -28.50
N GLN A 584 -3.98 47.67 -28.30
CA GLN A 584 -3.75 48.66 -29.38
C GLN A 584 -2.92 48.09 -30.53
N MET A 585 -1.98 47.18 -30.24
CA MET A 585 -1.16 46.49 -31.24
C MET A 585 -1.85 45.24 -31.83
N ASN A 586 -3.06 44.91 -31.38
CA ASN A 586 -3.80 43.68 -31.72
C ASN A 586 -3.05 42.38 -31.34
N TYR A 587 -2.27 42.39 -30.25
CA TYR A 587 -1.56 41.21 -29.76
C TYR A 587 -2.39 40.33 -28.81
N ILE A 588 -3.52 40.85 -28.33
CA ILE A 588 -4.49 40.14 -27.50
C ILE A 588 -5.91 40.43 -27.99
N SER A 589 -6.82 39.50 -27.73
CA SER A 589 -8.25 39.67 -27.98
C SER A 589 -8.93 40.66 -27.02
N GLN A 590 -10.06 41.20 -27.48
CA GLN A 590 -10.92 42.08 -26.68
C GLN A 590 -11.46 41.38 -25.43
N GLU A 591 -11.72 40.07 -25.51
CA GLU A 591 -12.20 39.25 -24.39
C GLU A 591 -11.18 39.22 -23.24
N ILE A 592 -9.90 38.92 -23.55
CA ILE A 592 -8.83 38.89 -22.55
C ILE A 592 -8.58 40.27 -21.96
N PHE A 593 -8.67 41.34 -22.77
CA PHE A 593 -8.57 42.70 -22.27
C PHE A 593 -9.66 43.02 -21.24
N GLU A 594 -10.91 42.62 -21.52
CA GLU A 594 -12.04 42.86 -20.62
C GLU A 594 -11.91 42.07 -19.32
N ASP A 595 -11.50 40.81 -19.40
CA ASP A 595 -11.30 39.97 -18.22
C ASP A 595 -10.14 40.47 -17.36
N ALA A 596 -9.02 40.83 -17.98
CA ALA A 596 -7.90 41.45 -17.27
C ALA A 596 -8.31 42.78 -16.61
N SER A 597 -9.09 43.61 -17.30
CA SER A 597 -9.53 44.90 -16.76
C SER A 597 -10.46 44.74 -15.57
N LYS A 598 -11.42 43.80 -15.62
CA LYS A 598 -12.31 43.49 -14.50
C LYS A 598 -11.53 43.04 -13.28
N GLU A 599 -10.57 42.14 -13.46
CA GLU A 599 -9.79 41.60 -12.35
C GLU A 599 -8.88 42.65 -11.73
N ILE A 600 -8.21 43.48 -12.54
CA ILE A 600 -7.42 44.63 -12.06
C ILE A 600 -8.26 45.64 -11.26
N GLU A 601 -9.51 45.87 -11.65
CA GLU A 601 -10.42 46.79 -10.94
C GLU A 601 -10.76 46.32 -9.52
N THR A 602 -10.75 45.00 -9.26
CA THR A 602 -11.00 44.46 -7.91
C THR A 602 -9.92 44.83 -6.88
N PHE A 603 -8.73 45.26 -7.34
CA PHE A 603 -7.61 45.63 -6.48
C PHE A 603 -7.38 47.14 -6.38
N ASN A 604 -8.13 47.96 -7.13
CA ASN A 604 -8.07 49.42 -7.11
C ASN A 604 -9.17 50.07 -6.24
N MET A 605 -9.96 49.27 -5.52
CA MET A 605 -10.82 49.71 -4.40
C MET A 605 -10.15 49.42 -3.07
#